data_AF-A0A2L0CZG1-F1
#
_entry.id   AF-A0A2L0CZG1-F1
#
_cell.length_a   1.000
_cell.length_b   1.000
_cell.length_c   1.000
_cell.angle_alpha   90.00
_cell.angle_beta   90.00
_cell.angle_gamma   90.00
#
_symmetry.space_group_name_H-M   'P 1'
#
loop_
_entity.id
_entity.type
_entity.pdbx_description
1 polymer ?
#
loop_
_entity_poly.entity_id
_entity_poly.type
_entity_poly.pdbx_seq_one_letter_code
_entity_poly.pdbx_strand_id
1 'polypeptide(L)'
;RERSLSVVNMFLEEMAKEAKNIITAICDEQCKMSDKLLPKYCATLISQFVNRKKKDKNKKNAVEPEKPGKESYRKTRENLTTMDKLHMALTELCYAINYCPTINVWEYTFAPREYLHVHLETRFARALVGMVMFNGDTNEIAKPSELLVSVKAYMNVLQTVENYVHIDITRVFNNALLQQTQQHDSHGEKTIAALYTQWYSDVLLRRVSAGNICFSMNQRAFVSLTAEGTIPFNAEEFSDINELRALAELIGPYGMKHLNETLMWHIAGQVTELKKLAEANKEVLLSLRTNFDKPEVMKEQFKKLQNVDNVLQRMTIVGVILSFRELAQSSLTDVIEKRIPFLLSSIIDFKHHLPSGDPMKIVSEMAAAAGLQCKIDPTLTNALKMQKPDVELEDHLLVCLL
;
A
#
# COMPACT_ATOMS: atom_id res chain seq x y z
N ARG A 1 45.70 -16.55 -16.83
CA ARG A 1 44.60 -17.10 -16.02
C ARG A 1 43.69 -15.99 -15.47
N GLU A 2 44.18 -15.07 -14.63
CA GLU A 2 43.33 -14.00 -14.06
C GLU A 2 42.73 -13.08 -15.12
N ARG A 3 43.53 -12.65 -16.11
CA ARG A 3 43.04 -11.80 -17.22
C ARG A 3 41.87 -12.43 -17.98
N SER A 4 41.93 -13.73 -18.29
CA SER A 4 40.82 -14.42 -18.98
C SER A 4 39.57 -14.53 -18.13
N LEU A 5 39.70 -14.76 -16.82
CA LEU A 5 38.55 -14.83 -15.90
C LEU A 5 37.89 -13.46 -15.76
N SER A 6 38.70 -12.40 -15.60
CA SER A 6 38.22 -11.02 -15.51
C SER A 6 37.49 -10.59 -16.78
N VAL A 7 38.05 -10.91 -17.96
CA VAL A 7 37.44 -10.54 -19.26
C VAL A 7 36.12 -11.26 -19.49
N VAL A 8 36.04 -12.56 -19.18
CA VAL A 8 34.78 -13.33 -19.32
C VAL A 8 33.70 -12.79 -18.39
N ASN A 9 34.06 -12.52 -17.13
CA ASN A 9 33.14 -11.90 -16.18
C ASN A 9 32.65 -10.54 -16.67
N MET A 10 33.56 -9.68 -17.19
CA MET A 10 33.21 -8.38 -17.74
C MET A 10 32.23 -8.49 -18.92
N PHE A 11 32.46 -9.41 -19.86
CA PHE A 11 31.56 -9.57 -21.02
C PHE A 11 30.17 -10.05 -20.61
N LEU A 12 30.08 -11.05 -19.73
CA LEU A 12 28.80 -11.55 -19.25
C LEU A 12 28.02 -10.49 -18.46
N GLU A 13 28.73 -9.71 -17.64
CA GLU A 13 28.17 -8.59 -16.89
C GLU A 13 27.62 -7.50 -17.81
N GLU A 14 28.36 -7.06 -18.81
CA GLU A 14 27.89 -6.03 -19.74
C GLU A 14 26.75 -6.52 -20.64
N MET A 15 26.77 -7.79 -21.08
CA MET A 15 25.63 -8.38 -21.80
C MET A 15 24.36 -8.40 -20.95
N ALA A 16 24.45 -8.86 -19.70
CA ALA A 16 23.31 -8.91 -18.79
C ALA A 16 22.78 -7.51 -18.47
N LYS A 17 23.69 -6.55 -18.23
CA LYS A 17 23.35 -5.15 -17.95
C LYS A 17 22.65 -4.49 -19.13
N GLU A 18 23.08 -4.75 -20.35
CA GLU A 18 22.44 -4.21 -21.55
C GLU A 18 21.06 -4.82 -21.77
N ALA A 19 20.90 -6.14 -21.61
CA ALA A 19 19.59 -6.79 -21.66
C ALA A 19 18.63 -6.19 -20.62
N LYS A 20 19.11 -5.99 -19.38
CA LYS A 20 18.36 -5.34 -18.31
C LYS A 20 17.99 -3.88 -18.65
N ASN A 21 18.84 -3.13 -19.33
CA ASN A 21 18.53 -1.75 -19.78
C ASN A 21 17.41 -1.76 -20.84
N ILE A 22 17.49 -2.67 -21.81
CA ILE A 22 16.46 -2.82 -22.86
C ILE A 22 15.12 -3.22 -22.23
N ILE A 23 15.12 -4.22 -21.34
CA ILE A 23 13.92 -4.66 -20.61
C ILE A 23 13.33 -3.49 -19.81
N THR A 24 14.17 -2.70 -19.14
CA THR A 24 13.74 -1.50 -18.41
C THR A 24 13.00 -0.53 -19.33
N ALA A 25 13.56 -0.21 -20.51
CA ALA A 25 12.94 0.70 -21.45
C ALA A 25 11.60 0.15 -21.98
N ILE A 26 11.49 -1.16 -22.20
CA ILE A 26 10.23 -1.82 -22.58
C ILE A 26 9.21 -1.70 -21.45
N CYS A 27 9.62 -1.93 -20.19
CA CYS A 27 8.76 -1.75 -19.03
C CYS A 27 8.24 -0.31 -18.94
N ASP A 28 9.09 0.70 -19.10
CA ASP A 28 8.70 2.11 -19.03
C ASP A 28 7.67 2.46 -20.12
N GLU A 29 7.85 1.97 -21.35
CA GLU A 29 6.87 2.17 -22.43
C GLU A 29 5.55 1.43 -22.16
N GLN A 30 5.59 0.22 -21.59
CA GLN A 30 4.40 -0.54 -21.21
C GLN A 30 3.65 0.08 -20.03
N CYS A 31 4.36 0.65 -19.06
CA CYS A 31 3.77 1.44 -17.98
C CYS A 31 3.05 2.67 -18.53
N LYS A 32 3.65 3.41 -19.49
CA LYS A 32 2.99 4.55 -20.15
C LYS A 32 1.73 4.13 -20.92
N MET A 33 1.75 2.99 -21.61
CA MET A 33 0.58 2.47 -22.31
C MET A 33 -0.51 2.02 -21.33
N SER A 34 -0.14 1.41 -20.21
CA SER A 34 -1.07 0.99 -19.15
C SER A 34 -1.69 2.20 -18.43
N ASP A 35 -0.91 3.25 -18.17
CA ASP A 35 -1.39 4.50 -17.58
C ASP A 35 -2.50 5.14 -18.44
N LYS A 36 -2.35 5.14 -19.78
CA LYS A 36 -3.38 5.63 -20.72
C LYS A 36 -4.72 4.90 -20.63
N LEU A 37 -4.76 3.70 -20.03
CA LEU A 37 -5.98 2.93 -19.82
C LEU A 37 -6.71 3.33 -18.52
N LEU A 38 -6.11 4.17 -17.69
CA LEU A 38 -6.72 4.59 -16.43
C LEU A 38 -7.98 5.45 -16.65
N PRO A 39 -8.97 5.36 -15.73
CA PRO A 39 -10.22 6.12 -15.84
C PRO A 39 -10.03 7.64 -15.98
N LYS A 40 -8.95 8.20 -15.43
CA LYS A 40 -8.62 9.65 -15.51
C LYS A 40 -8.59 10.18 -16.95
N TYR A 41 -8.14 9.37 -17.91
CA TYR A 41 -8.08 9.77 -19.32
C TYR A 41 -9.46 9.81 -20.00
N CYS A 42 -10.48 9.16 -19.41
CA CYS A 42 -11.85 9.19 -19.92
C CYS A 42 -12.59 10.49 -19.58
N ALA A 43 -12.11 11.31 -18.63
CA ALA A 43 -12.79 12.53 -18.19
C ALA A 43 -13.04 13.52 -19.34
N THR A 44 -12.07 13.65 -20.26
CA THR A 44 -12.18 14.51 -21.44
C THR A 44 -13.31 14.06 -22.38
N LEU A 45 -13.46 12.74 -22.58
CA LEU A 45 -14.49 12.14 -23.41
C LEU A 45 -15.90 12.36 -22.81
N ILE A 46 -16.03 12.20 -21.48
CA ILE A 46 -17.28 12.43 -20.76
C ILE A 46 -17.68 13.91 -20.88
N SER A 47 -16.76 14.84 -20.61
CA SER A 47 -16.99 16.28 -20.73
C SER A 47 -17.45 16.68 -22.14
N GLN A 48 -16.81 16.12 -23.18
CA GLN A 48 -17.21 16.36 -24.57
C GLN A 48 -18.62 15.84 -24.86
N PHE A 49 -18.99 14.65 -24.38
CA PHE A 49 -20.33 14.09 -24.58
C PHE A 49 -21.42 14.90 -23.87
N VAL A 50 -21.20 15.28 -22.61
CA VAL A 50 -22.15 16.08 -21.82
C VAL A 50 -22.34 17.47 -22.42
N ASN A 51 -21.26 18.12 -22.87
CA ASN A 51 -21.33 19.45 -23.47
C ASN A 51 -21.91 19.45 -24.89
N ARG A 52 -21.80 18.34 -25.64
CA ARG A 52 -22.47 18.19 -26.95
C ARG A 52 -24.00 18.21 -26.84
N LYS A 53 -24.58 17.77 -25.71
CA LYS A 53 -26.03 17.90 -25.46
C LYS A 53 -26.49 19.33 -25.19
N LYS A 54 -25.58 20.25 -24.86
CA LYS A 54 -25.89 21.66 -24.51
C LYS A 54 -25.56 22.68 -25.61
N LYS A 55 -24.88 22.30 -26.70
CA LYS A 55 -24.49 23.24 -27.77
C LYS A 55 -25.17 22.91 -29.10
N ASP A 56 -25.88 23.92 -29.61
CA ASP A 56 -26.27 24.02 -31.01
C ASP A 56 -25.07 23.83 -31.94
N LYS A 57 -25.36 23.19 -33.07
CA LYS A 57 -24.46 22.73 -34.13
C LYS A 57 -23.48 23.81 -34.62
N ASN A 58 -22.37 24.10 -33.93
CA ASN A 58 -21.28 24.91 -34.52
C ASN A 58 -19.93 24.86 -33.76
N LYS A 59 -19.37 23.66 -33.53
CA LYS A 59 -17.92 23.52 -33.34
C LYS A 59 -17.38 22.31 -34.11
N LYS A 60 -16.84 22.57 -35.31
CA LYS A 60 -15.90 21.68 -36.00
C LYS A 60 -14.52 21.82 -35.35
N ASN A 61 -13.82 20.69 -35.26
CA ASN A 61 -12.41 20.51 -34.83
C ASN A 61 -12.15 20.52 -33.31
N ALA A 62 -12.76 19.58 -32.59
CA ALA A 62 -12.09 19.04 -31.39
C ALA A 62 -11.15 17.92 -31.87
N VAL A 63 -9.85 18.03 -31.60
CA VAL A 63 -8.89 16.93 -31.82
C VAL A 63 -9.34 15.77 -30.94
N GLU A 64 -9.80 14.68 -31.56
CA GLU A 64 -10.13 13.47 -30.82
C GLU A 64 -8.85 12.90 -30.22
N PRO A 65 -8.81 12.64 -28.89
CA PRO A 65 -7.66 12.01 -28.28
C PRO A 65 -7.43 10.64 -28.93
N GLU A 66 -6.17 10.33 -29.21
CA GLU A 66 -5.78 9.08 -29.82
C GLU A 66 -6.18 7.91 -28.91
N LYS A 67 -6.99 7.00 -29.43
CA LYS A 67 -7.49 5.85 -28.66
C LYS A 67 -6.35 4.85 -28.41
N PRO A 68 -6.22 4.32 -27.18
CA PRO A 68 -5.31 3.20 -26.91
C PRO A 68 -5.53 2.05 -27.88
N GLY A 69 -4.44 1.44 -28.34
CA GLY A 69 -4.41 0.40 -29.37
C GLY A 69 -4.11 0.91 -30.78
N LYS A 70 -4.20 2.22 -31.05
CA LYS A 70 -3.79 2.78 -32.36
C LYS A 70 -2.28 2.67 -32.58
N GLU A 71 -1.49 2.76 -31.52
CA GLU A 71 -0.05 2.51 -31.52
C GLU A 71 0.32 1.11 -32.00
N SER A 72 -0.58 0.13 -31.83
CA SER A 72 -0.40 -1.26 -32.26
C SER A 72 -0.88 -1.50 -33.70
N TYR A 73 -1.58 -0.55 -34.32
CA TYR A 73 -2.05 -0.68 -35.69
C TYR A 73 -0.93 -0.41 -36.71
N ARG A 74 -0.21 -1.48 -37.08
CA ARG A 74 0.91 -1.42 -38.02
C ARG A 74 0.44 -1.43 -39.48
N LYS A 75 0.83 -0.41 -40.24
CA LYS A 75 0.58 -0.32 -41.69
C LYS A 75 1.68 -0.95 -42.55
N THR A 76 2.95 -0.75 -42.17
CA THR A 76 4.13 -1.31 -42.87
C THR A 76 5.19 -1.71 -41.84
N ARG A 77 6.03 -2.70 -42.17
CA ARG A 77 7.17 -3.13 -41.34
C ARG A 77 8.44 -2.30 -41.58
N GLU A 78 8.45 -1.46 -42.61
CA GLU A 78 9.58 -0.58 -42.92
C GLU A 78 9.73 0.54 -41.88
N ASN A 79 8.61 0.96 -41.27
CA ASN A 79 8.60 1.98 -40.24
C ASN A 79 8.76 1.35 -38.86
N LEU A 80 10.02 1.20 -38.42
CA LEU A 80 10.34 0.65 -37.10
C LEU A 80 10.03 1.65 -35.98
N THR A 81 9.12 1.27 -35.09
CA THR A 81 8.83 2.01 -33.86
C THR A 81 9.96 1.83 -32.83
N THR A 82 9.97 2.66 -31.78
CA THR A 82 10.89 2.47 -30.65
C THR A 82 10.74 1.07 -30.04
N MET A 83 9.49 0.61 -29.86
CA MET A 83 9.21 -0.74 -29.35
C MET A 83 9.77 -1.83 -30.26
N ASP A 84 9.70 -1.67 -31.58
CA ASP A 84 10.29 -2.64 -32.51
C ASP A 84 11.80 -2.76 -32.32
N LYS A 85 12.50 -1.62 -32.24
CA LYS A 85 13.96 -1.60 -32.04
C LYS A 85 14.36 -2.26 -30.72
N LEU A 86 13.61 -1.97 -29.65
CA LEU A 86 13.84 -2.57 -28.33
C LEU A 86 13.60 -4.08 -28.35
N HIS A 87 12.51 -4.56 -28.95
CA HIS A 87 12.21 -5.99 -29.01
C HIS A 87 13.21 -6.75 -29.89
N MET A 88 13.63 -6.17 -31.02
CA MET A 88 14.68 -6.75 -31.86
C MET A 88 16.00 -6.87 -31.10
N ALA A 89 16.45 -5.80 -30.46
CA ALA A 89 17.69 -5.81 -29.67
C ALA A 89 17.62 -6.81 -28.50
N LEU A 90 16.46 -6.88 -27.81
CA LEU A 90 16.25 -7.84 -26.72
C LEU A 90 16.34 -9.28 -27.23
N THR A 91 15.69 -9.59 -28.34
CA THR A 91 15.66 -10.95 -28.90
C THR A 91 17.06 -11.43 -29.27
N GLU A 92 17.82 -10.59 -29.98
CA GLU A 92 19.20 -10.91 -30.40
C GLU A 92 20.13 -11.09 -29.19
N LEU A 93 20.03 -10.21 -28.19
CA LEU A 93 20.88 -10.29 -27.01
C LEU A 93 20.51 -11.46 -26.10
N CYS A 94 19.22 -11.73 -25.90
CA CYS A 94 18.75 -12.89 -25.16
C CYS A 94 19.14 -14.20 -25.85
N TYR A 95 19.13 -14.25 -27.18
CA TYR A 95 19.67 -15.39 -27.93
C TYR A 95 21.14 -15.63 -27.59
N ALA A 96 21.98 -14.59 -27.56
CA ALA A 96 23.39 -14.71 -27.19
C ALA A 96 23.59 -15.14 -25.72
N ILE A 97 22.78 -14.62 -24.78
CA ILE A 97 22.83 -15.01 -23.36
C ILE A 97 22.40 -16.47 -23.17
N ASN A 98 21.39 -16.92 -23.90
CA ASN A 98 20.84 -18.27 -23.79
C ASN A 98 21.57 -19.31 -24.67
N TYR A 99 22.52 -18.88 -25.51
CA TYR A 99 23.21 -19.74 -26.48
C TYR A 99 23.96 -20.91 -25.81
N CYS A 100 24.67 -20.64 -24.71
CA CYS A 100 25.38 -21.63 -23.93
C CYS A 100 24.92 -21.62 -22.47
N PRO A 101 24.46 -22.76 -21.89
CA PRO A 101 24.07 -22.83 -20.49
C PRO A 101 25.22 -22.51 -19.52
N THR A 102 26.43 -22.96 -19.83
CA THR A 102 27.64 -22.69 -19.07
C THR A 102 28.84 -22.47 -19.99
N ILE A 103 29.81 -21.71 -19.51
CA ILE A 103 31.08 -21.43 -20.18
C ILE A 103 32.20 -21.81 -19.20
N ASN A 104 33.01 -22.79 -19.56
CA ASN A 104 34.14 -23.22 -18.74
C ASN A 104 35.42 -22.49 -19.19
N VAL A 105 36.05 -21.78 -18.25
CA VAL A 105 37.29 -21.03 -18.50
C VAL A 105 38.26 -21.39 -17.38
N TRP A 106 39.24 -22.24 -17.71
CA TRP A 106 40.09 -22.93 -16.72
C TRP A 106 39.21 -23.78 -15.78
N GLU A 107 39.49 -23.77 -14.47
CA GLU A 107 38.75 -24.48 -13.42
C GLU A 107 37.45 -23.78 -12.99
N TYR A 108 37.02 -22.72 -13.71
CA TYR A 108 35.84 -21.93 -13.36
C TYR A 108 34.72 -22.11 -14.37
N THR A 109 33.51 -22.27 -13.85
CA THR A 109 32.28 -22.39 -14.63
C THR A 109 31.48 -21.11 -14.49
N PHE A 110 31.16 -20.49 -15.62
CA PHE A 110 30.32 -19.29 -15.70
C PHE A 110 28.96 -19.67 -16.27
N ALA A 111 27.88 -19.11 -15.72
CA ALA A 111 26.52 -19.34 -16.20
C ALA A 111 25.90 -17.99 -16.66
N PRO A 112 25.89 -17.68 -17.98
CA PRO A 112 25.45 -16.38 -18.49
C PRO A 112 24.07 -15.93 -18.00
N ARG A 113 23.10 -16.86 -17.93
CA ARG A 113 21.73 -16.59 -17.46
C ARG A 113 21.65 -16.07 -16.01
N GLU A 114 22.58 -16.48 -15.15
CA GLU A 114 22.57 -16.09 -13.73
C GLU A 114 22.93 -14.62 -13.56
N TYR A 115 23.81 -14.09 -14.43
CA TYR A 115 24.11 -12.65 -14.47
C TYR A 115 22.84 -11.85 -14.78
N LEU A 116 22.08 -12.27 -15.80
CA LEU A 116 20.81 -11.62 -16.14
C LEU A 116 19.79 -11.73 -14.99
N HIS A 117 19.64 -12.90 -14.37
CA HIS A 117 18.75 -13.10 -13.23
C HIS A 117 19.01 -12.08 -12.10
N VAL A 118 20.27 -11.97 -11.65
CA VAL A 118 20.65 -11.04 -10.57
C VAL A 118 20.39 -9.57 -10.94
N HIS A 119 20.68 -9.18 -12.19
CA HIS A 119 20.39 -7.84 -12.69
C HIS A 119 18.89 -7.54 -12.72
N LEU A 120 18.07 -8.50 -13.15
CA LEU A 120 16.61 -8.33 -13.19
C LEU A 120 16.03 -8.20 -11.78
N GLU A 121 16.45 -9.03 -10.84
CA GLU A 121 16.02 -8.96 -9.44
C GLU A 121 16.36 -7.60 -8.81
N THR A 122 17.62 -7.18 -8.93
CA THR A 122 18.08 -5.87 -8.40
C THR A 122 17.34 -4.72 -9.07
N ARG A 123 17.17 -4.77 -10.40
CA ARG A 123 16.49 -3.70 -11.15
C ARG A 123 15.01 -3.63 -10.80
N PHE A 124 14.34 -4.76 -10.66
CA PHE A 124 12.93 -4.83 -10.33
C PHE A 124 12.66 -4.32 -8.92
N ALA A 125 13.44 -4.74 -7.92
CA ALA A 125 13.33 -4.22 -6.55
C ALA A 125 13.48 -2.69 -6.50
N ARG A 126 14.48 -2.14 -7.22
CA ARG A 126 14.65 -0.68 -7.34
C ARG A 126 13.51 0.00 -8.11
N ALA A 127 12.97 -0.65 -9.15
CA ALA A 127 11.83 -0.12 -9.91
C ALA A 127 10.60 0.03 -9.03
N LEU A 128 10.30 -0.99 -8.22
CA LEU A 128 9.14 -1.03 -7.33
C LEU A 128 9.11 0.19 -6.40
N VAL A 129 10.23 0.47 -5.73
CA VAL A 129 10.33 1.64 -4.84
C VAL A 129 10.35 2.95 -5.65
N GLY A 130 11.05 3.00 -6.78
CA GLY A 130 11.09 4.18 -7.64
C GLY A 130 9.70 4.60 -8.16
N MET A 131 8.84 3.62 -8.49
CA MET A 131 7.46 3.87 -8.96
C MET A 131 6.53 4.40 -7.86
N VAL A 132 6.89 4.28 -6.57
CA VAL A 132 6.11 4.87 -5.46
C VAL A 132 6.17 6.39 -5.50
N MET A 133 7.21 6.97 -6.12
CA MET A 133 7.38 8.42 -6.30
C MET A 133 7.26 9.20 -4.97
N PHE A 134 7.71 8.60 -3.87
CA PHE A 134 7.64 9.25 -2.56
C PHE A 134 8.64 10.40 -2.46
N ASN A 135 8.15 11.59 -2.15
CA ASN A 135 8.95 12.77 -1.89
C ASN A 135 8.69 13.29 -0.47
N GLY A 136 9.71 13.19 0.39
CA GLY A 136 9.61 13.62 1.79
C GLY A 136 9.41 15.12 1.99
N ASP A 137 9.86 15.95 1.04
CA ASP A 137 9.75 17.40 1.14
C ASP A 137 8.34 17.88 0.77
N THR A 138 7.75 17.31 -0.29
CA THR A 138 6.41 17.68 -0.78
C THR A 138 5.30 16.83 -0.17
N ASN A 139 5.64 15.73 0.51
CA ASN A 139 4.71 14.69 0.98
C ASN A 139 3.86 14.09 -0.15
N GLU A 140 4.43 14.01 -1.35
CA GLU A 140 3.81 13.38 -2.50
C GLU A 140 4.13 11.88 -2.52
N ILE A 141 3.14 11.09 -2.94
CA ILE A 141 3.27 9.65 -3.15
C ILE A 141 2.33 9.24 -4.27
N ALA A 142 2.70 8.24 -5.06
CA ALA A 142 1.84 7.67 -6.08
C ALA A 142 0.57 7.06 -5.45
N LYS A 143 -0.55 7.12 -6.17
CA LYS A 143 -1.77 6.43 -5.75
C LYS A 143 -1.56 4.92 -5.79
N PRO A 144 -2.03 4.16 -4.78
CA PRO A 144 -1.90 2.70 -4.78
C PRO A 144 -2.39 2.03 -6.07
N SER A 145 -3.51 2.47 -6.65
CA SER A 145 -4.07 1.91 -7.88
C SER A 145 -3.16 2.14 -9.10
N GLU A 146 -2.59 3.34 -9.24
CA GLU A 146 -1.69 3.71 -10.33
C GLU A 146 -0.35 2.95 -10.21
N LEU A 147 0.18 2.82 -8.99
CA LEU A 147 1.35 2.01 -8.71
C LEU A 147 1.09 0.54 -9.05
N LEU A 148 -0.04 -0.02 -8.63
CA LEU A 148 -0.40 -1.41 -8.90
C LEU A 148 -0.51 -1.70 -10.40
N VAL A 149 -1.10 -0.79 -11.19
CA VAL A 149 -1.16 -0.93 -12.65
C VAL A 149 0.25 -0.94 -13.26
N SER A 150 1.13 -0.05 -12.79
CA SER A 150 2.53 0.01 -13.25
C SER A 150 3.32 -1.24 -12.88
N VAL A 151 3.15 -1.75 -11.65
CA VAL A 151 3.76 -3.00 -11.18
C VAL A 151 3.30 -4.18 -12.03
N LYS A 152 1.99 -4.30 -12.30
CA LYS A 152 1.43 -5.35 -13.16
C LYS A 152 1.96 -5.26 -14.59
N ALA A 153 2.08 -4.06 -15.16
CA ALA A 153 2.68 -3.85 -16.48
C ALA A 153 4.15 -4.30 -16.50
N TYR A 154 4.93 -3.95 -15.48
CA TYR A 154 6.32 -4.35 -15.34
C TYR A 154 6.46 -5.88 -15.22
N MET A 155 5.63 -6.52 -14.39
CA MET A 155 5.60 -7.98 -14.23
C MET A 155 5.25 -8.68 -15.55
N ASN A 156 4.27 -8.16 -16.31
CA ASN A 156 3.92 -8.74 -17.60
C ASN A 156 5.11 -8.76 -18.56
N VAL A 157 5.89 -7.67 -18.63
CA VAL A 157 7.11 -7.61 -19.46
C VAL A 157 8.15 -8.62 -18.96
N LEU A 158 8.42 -8.66 -17.66
CA LEU A 158 9.38 -9.61 -17.09
C LEU A 158 8.98 -11.05 -17.35
N GLN A 159 7.69 -11.40 -17.26
CA GLN A 159 7.21 -12.74 -17.59
C GLN A 159 7.49 -13.10 -19.05
N THR A 160 7.41 -12.15 -19.98
CA THR A 160 7.74 -12.42 -21.38
C THR A 160 9.22 -12.74 -21.61
N VAL A 161 10.12 -12.38 -20.69
CA VAL A 161 11.56 -12.69 -20.76
C VAL A 161 11.79 -14.19 -20.73
N GLU A 162 10.94 -14.96 -20.06
CA GLU A 162 11.00 -16.44 -20.02
C GLU A 162 10.89 -17.09 -21.41
N ASN A 163 10.25 -16.40 -22.36
CA ASN A 163 10.15 -16.88 -23.74
C ASN A 163 11.50 -16.82 -24.49
N TYR A 164 12.44 -15.99 -24.03
CA TYR A 164 13.73 -15.78 -24.70
C TYR A 164 14.89 -16.46 -23.95
N VAL A 165 14.86 -16.46 -22.62
CA VAL A 165 15.91 -17.03 -21.78
C VAL A 165 15.26 -17.92 -20.72
N HIS A 166 15.83 -19.11 -20.49
CA HIS A 166 15.36 -20.04 -19.48
C HIS A 166 15.76 -19.58 -18.06
N ILE A 167 15.09 -18.55 -17.57
CA ILE A 167 15.20 -17.97 -16.24
C ILE A 167 13.88 -18.15 -15.52
N ASP A 168 13.92 -18.48 -14.23
CA ASP A 168 12.73 -18.53 -13.38
C ASP A 168 12.37 -17.11 -12.92
N ILE A 169 11.45 -16.45 -13.64
CA ILE A 169 10.99 -15.10 -13.29
C ILE A 169 10.05 -15.14 -12.08
N THR A 170 9.41 -16.28 -11.82
CA THR A 170 8.58 -16.47 -10.61
C THR A 170 9.42 -16.30 -9.35
N ARG A 171 10.66 -16.83 -9.34
CA ARG A 171 11.60 -16.62 -8.24
C ARG A 171 11.98 -15.14 -8.06
N VAL A 172 12.23 -14.44 -9.17
CA VAL A 172 12.50 -12.99 -9.15
C VAL A 172 11.34 -12.21 -8.52
N PHE A 173 10.11 -12.54 -8.89
CA PHE A 173 8.91 -11.93 -8.30
C PHE A 173 8.77 -12.24 -6.81
N ASN A 174 8.91 -13.50 -6.41
CA ASN A 174 8.79 -13.90 -5.01
C ASN A 174 9.80 -13.19 -4.13
N ASN A 175 11.06 -13.09 -4.56
CA ASN A 175 12.09 -12.40 -3.79
C ASN A 175 11.81 -10.90 -3.69
N ALA A 176 11.56 -10.23 -4.82
CA ALA A 176 11.41 -8.78 -4.84
C ALA A 176 10.10 -8.32 -4.17
N LEU A 177 8.95 -8.92 -4.52
CA LEU A 177 7.64 -8.50 -4.01
C LEU A 177 7.47 -8.82 -2.53
N LEU A 178 7.95 -9.98 -2.06
CA LEU A 178 7.83 -10.36 -0.65
C LEU A 178 8.67 -9.43 0.25
N GLN A 179 9.85 -9.00 -0.21
CA GLN A 179 10.63 -8.00 0.53
C GLN A 179 9.88 -6.68 0.65
N GLN A 180 9.14 -6.26 -0.39
CA GLN A 180 8.37 -5.01 -0.35
C GLN A 180 7.21 -5.01 0.65
N THR A 181 6.82 -6.16 1.20
CA THR A 181 5.80 -6.25 2.26
C THR A 181 6.36 -6.04 3.67
N GLN A 182 7.68 -6.03 3.83
CA GLN A 182 8.37 -5.82 5.12
C GLN A 182 8.63 -4.32 5.36
N GLN A 183 9.15 -3.92 6.52
CA GLN A 183 9.52 -2.51 6.76
C GLN A 183 10.78 -2.09 5.98
N HIS A 184 11.75 -3.00 5.92
CA HIS A 184 13.01 -2.79 5.23
C HIS A 184 13.27 -3.99 4.32
N ASP A 185 13.90 -3.75 3.18
CA ASP A 185 14.34 -4.81 2.28
C ASP A 185 15.62 -5.50 2.80
N SER A 186 16.17 -6.46 2.05
CA SER A 186 17.40 -7.17 2.45
C SER A 186 18.64 -6.27 2.52
N HIS A 187 18.59 -5.05 1.99
CA HIS A 187 19.66 -4.07 1.99
C HIS A 187 19.47 -2.99 3.08
N GLY A 188 18.37 -3.04 3.83
CA GLY A 188 18.04 -2.05 4.85
C GLY A 188 17.32 -0.81 4.31
N GLU A 189 16.89 -0.83 3.04
CA GLU A 189 16.18 0.30 2.42
C GLU A 189 14.67 0.24 2.70
N LYS A 190 14.02 1.41 2.72
CA LYS A 190 12.57 1.49 2.95
C LYS A 190 11.80 0.89 1.78
N THR A 191 10.81 0.08 2.11
CA THR A 191 9.95 -0.62 1.15
C THR A 191 8.68 0.17 0.82
N ILE A 192 7.90 -0.33 -0.16
CA ILE A 192 6.53 0.14 -0.43
C ILE A 192 5.69 0.16 0.85
N ALA A 193 5.71 -0.92 1.65
CA ALA A 193 4.92 -1.01 2.87
C ALA A 193 5.29 0.07 3.90
N ALA A 194 6.58 0.33 4.10
CA ALA A 194 7.03 1.37 5.02
C ALA A 194 6.67 2.77 4.54
N LEU A 195 6.84 3.06 3.25
CA LEU A 195 6.54 4.38 2.68
C LEU A 195 5.06 4.73 2.75
N TYR A 196 4.16 3.80 2.37
CA TYR A 196 2.72 4.04 2.51
C TYR A 196 2.29 4.10 3.97
N THR A 197 2.83 3.25 4.85
CA THR A 197 2.51 3.29 6.28
C THR A 197 2.87 4.64 6.89
N GLN A 198 4.07 5.15 6.58
CA GLN A 198 4.50 6.48 7.00
C GLN A 198 3.58 7.56 6.43
N TRP A 199 3.26 7.52 5.13
CA TRP A 199 2.43 8.54 4.50
C TRP A 199 0.99 8.59 5.05
N TYR A 200 0.33 7.43 5.23
CA TYR A 200 -1.02 7.40 5.80
C TYR A 200 -1.03 7.92 7.24
N SER A 201 -0.02 7.58 8.04
CA SER A 201 0.05 8.01 9.43
C SER A 201 0.40 9.49 9.59
N ASP A 202 1.51 9.92 8.99
CA ASP A 202 2.11 11.23 9.25
C ASP A 202 1.49 12.33 8.39
N VAL A 203 0.90 11.98 7.24
CA VAL A 203 0.38 12.95 6.27
C VAL A 203 -1.14 12.93 6.25
N LEU A 204 -1.78 11.79 5.94
CA LEU A 204 -3.24 11.71 5.79
C LEU A 204 -3.93 11.86 7.15
N LEU A 205 -3.66 10.98 8.11
CA LEU A 205 -4.36 10.97 9.40
C LEU A 205 -4.02 12.20 10.27
N ARG A 206 -2.82 12.75 10.12
CA ARG A 206 -2.45 14.03 10.75
C ARG A 206 -3.31 15.18 10.26
N ARG A 207 -3.63 15.23 8.96
CA ARG A 207 -4.51 16.26 8.37
C ARG A 207 -5.98 16.05 8.72
N VAL A 208 -6.41 14.80 8.94
CA VAL A 208 -7.73 14.52 9.55
C VAL A 208 -7.80 15.10 10.95
N SER A 209 -6.76 14.89 11.76
CA SER A 209 -6.69 15.44 13.13
C SER A 209 -6.65 16.97 13.17
N ALA A 210 -6.15 17.60 12.10
CA ALA A 210 -6.16 19.06 11.93
C ALA A 210 -7.52 19.62 11.45
N GLY A 211 -8.51 18.76 11.16
CA GLY A 211 -9.84 19.16 10.72
C GLY A 211 -9.98 19.44 9.21
N ASN A 212 -8.95 19.13 8.42
CA ASN A 212 -8.95 19.40 6.98
C ASN A 212 -9.61 18.29 6.15
N ILE A 213 -9.71 17.09 6.73
CA ILE A 213 -10.23 15.88 6.09
C ILE A 213 -11.23 15.26 7.06
N CYS A 214 -12.34 14.70 6.56
CA CYS A 214 -13.28 13.94 7.38
C CYS A 214 -13.54 12.55 6.81
N PHE A 215 -13.90 11.60 7.68
CA PHE A 215 -14.40 10.30 7.27
C PHE A 215 -15.88 10.40 6.83
N SER A 216 -16.19 9.93 5.63
CA SER A 216 -17.56 9.86 5.11
C SER A 216 -18.02 8.41 5.02
N MET A 217 -18.97 8.02 5.86
CA MET A 217 -19.54 6.67 5.84
C MET A 217 -20.28 6.38 4.53
N ASN A 218 -20.92 7.38 3.92
CA ASN A 218 -21.66 7.23 2.66
C ASN A 218 -20.73 6.93 1.48
N GLN A 219 -19.54 7.55 1.45
CA GLN A 219 -18.55 7.31 0.40
C GLN A 219 -17.57 6.18 0.75
N ARG A 220 -17.58 5.71 2.02
CA ARG A 220 -16.62 4.75 2.56
C ARG A 220 -15.17 5.15 2.26
N ALA A 221 -14.87 6.44 2.46
CA ALA A 221 -13.58 7.05 2.19
C ALA A 221 -13.36 8.27 3.10
N PHE A 222 -12.13 8.74 3.19
CA PHE A 222 -11.81 10.06 3.74
C PHE A 222 -11.90 11.10 2.64
N VAL A 223 -12.54 12.22 2.93
CA VAL A 223 -12.86 13.27 1.96
C VAL A 223 -12.28 14.59 2.45
N SER A 224 -11.62 15.31 1.56
CA SER A 224 -11.10 16.65 1.84
C SER A 224 -12.25 17.65 2.08
N LEU A 225 -12.20 18.40 3.19
CA LEU A 225 -13.19 19.42 3.54
C LEU A 225 -12.81 20.82 3.06
N THR A 226 -11.52 21.06 2.86
CA THR A 226 -11.02 22.38 2.44
C THR A 226 -11.15 22.54 0.93
N ALA A 227 -11.28 23.80 0.48
CA ALA A 227 -11.34 24.10 -0.94
C ALA A 227 -10.09 23.58 -1.69
N GLU A 228 -10.30 23.12 -2.93
CA GLU A 228 -9.26 22.61 -3.83
C GLU A 228 -8.01 23.53 -3.81
N GLY A 229 -6.83 22.94 -3.57
CA GLY A 229 -5.54 23.63 -3.63
C GLY A 229 -4.90 24.05 -2.30
N THR A 230 -5.59 23.90 -1.16
CA THR A 230 -5.01 24.12 0.18
C THR A 230 -4.21 22.92 0.70
N ILE A 231 -4.56 21.71 0.26
CA ILE A 231 -3.85 20.46 0.53
C ILE A 231 -3.29 19.96 -0.81
N PRO A 232 -2.05 19.43 -0.85
CA PRO A 232 -1.43 18.98 -2.11
C PRO A 232 -2.08 17.73 -2.73
N PHE A 233 -3.10 17.14 -2.10
CA PHE A 233 -3.80 15.96 -2.60
C PHE A 233 -5.26 15.91 -2.16
N ASN A 234 -6.06 15.11 -2.87
CA ASN A 234 -7.43 14.76 -2.53
C ASN A 234 -7.45 13.47 -1.71
N ALA A 235 -8.00 13.49 -0.49
CA ALA A 235 -7.95 12.34 0.42
C ALA A 235 -8.71 11.12 -0.12
N GLU A 236 -9.76 11.37 -0.89
CA GLU A 236 -10.60 10.35 -1.52
C GLU A 236 -9.84 9.54 -2.58
N GLU A 237 -8.83 10.13 -3.22
CA GLU A 237 -7.99 9.47 -4.23
C GLU A 237 -6.92 8.54 -3.64
N PHE A 238 -6.89 8.40 -2.30
CA PHE A 238 -5.98 7.51 -1.58
C PHE A 238 -6.70 6.60 -0.58
N SER A 239 -7.91 6.95 -0.14
CA SER A 239 -8.58 6.26 0.97
C SER A 239 -9.90 5.59 0.59
N ASP A 240 -10.31 5.66 -0.68
CA ASP A 240 -11.45 4.89 -1.14
C ASP A 240 -11.17 3.37 -1.08
N ILE A 241 -12.22 2.58 -1.28
CA ILE A 241 -12.13 1.12 -1.22
C ILE A 241 -11.21 0.58 -2.32
N ASN A 242 -11.16 1.20 -3.49
CA ASN A 242 -10.35 0.69 -4.61
C ASN A 242 -8.86 0.91 -4.36
N GLU A 243 -8.49 2.07 -3.84
CA GLU A 243 -7.13 2.41 -3.45
C GLU A 243 -6.65 1.55 -2.29
N LEU A 244 -7.48 1.33 -1.26
CA LEU A 244 -7.11 0.46 -0.15
C LEU A 244 -7.04 -1.03 -0.55
N ARG A 245 -7.85 -1.48 -1.51
CA ARG A 245 -7.69 -2.81 -2.12
C ARG A 245 -6.41 -2.90 -2.94
N ALA A 246 -6.07 -1.86 -3.70
CA ALA A 246 -4.83 -1.82 -4.46
C ALA A 246 -3.61 -1.83 -3.53
N LEU A 247 -3.66 -1.08 -2.44
CA LEU A 247 -2.65 -1.10 -1.38
C LEU A 247 -2.51 -2.50 -0.78
N ALA A 248 -3.63 -3.14 -0.43
CA ALA A 248 -3.62 -4.50 0.10
C ALA A 248 -3.07 -5.54 -0.89
N GLU A 249 -3.28 -5.36 -2.20
CA GLU A 249 -2.67 -6.23 -3.23
C GLU A 249 -1.15 -6.00 -3.35
N LEU A 250 -0.67 -4.78 -3.13
CA LEU A 250 0.75 -4.42 -3.18
C LEU A 250 1.54 -4.90 -1.96
N ILE A 251 1.03 -4.65 -0.75
CA ILE A 251 1.78 -4.88 0.50
C ILE A 251 1.34 -6.15 1.25
N GLY A 252 0.24 -6.76 0.83
CA GLY A 252 -0.25 -8.03 1.36
C GLY A 252 -0.57 -8.02 2.86
N PRO A 253 -0.83 -9.21 3.45
CA PRO A 253 -1.13 -9.34 4.87
C PRO A 253 -0.01 -8.82 5.79
N TYR A 254 1.26 -9.00 5.41
CA TYR A 254 2.41 -8.54 6.21
C TYR A 254 2.47 -7.02 6.31
N GLY A 255 2.38 -6.32 5.17
CA GLY A 255 2.40 -4.85 5.15
C GLY A 255 1.15 -4.26 5.79
N MET A 256 -0.02 -4.87 5.58
CA MET A 256 -1.26 -4.43 6.24
C MET A 256 -1.25 -4.67 7.75
N LYS A 257 -0.62 -5.76 8.22
CA LYS A 257 -0.36 -5.97 9.66
C LYS A 257 0.53 -4.87 10.21
N HIS A 258 1.62 -4.53 9.52
CA HIS A 258 2.51 -3.44 9.94
C HIS A 258 1.78 -2.09 9.99
N LEU A 259 1.00 -1.75 8.96
CA LEU A 259 0.15 -0.56 8.96
C LEU A 259 -0.76 -0.55 10.18
N ASN A 260 -1.47 -1.65 10.45
CA ASN A 260 -2.36 -1.79 11.59
C ASN A 260 -1.63 -1.62 12.93
N GLU A 261 -0.43 -2.20 13.10
CA GLU A 261 0.38 -2.03 14.31
C GLU A 261 0.76 -0.56 14.54
N THR A 262 1.16 0.16 13.49
CA THR A 262 1.43 1.60 13.55
C THR A 262 0.20 2.39 13.97
N LEU A 263 -0.97 2.08 13.40
CA LEU A 263 -2.24 2.72 13.79
C LEU A 263 -2.57 2.44 15.26
N MET A 264 -2.40 1.20 15.73
CA MET A 264 -2.67 0.83 17.12
C MET A 264 -1.70 1.50 18.08
N TRP A 265 -0.44 1.70 17.68
CA TRP A 265 0.54 2.46 18.46
C TRP A 265 0.09 3.91 18.67
N HIS A 266 -0.42 4.57 17.62
CA HIS A 266 -0.98 5.92 17.74
C HIS A 266 -2.21 5.96 18.66
N ILE A 267 -3.12 4.98 18.55
CA ILE A 267 -4.29 4.88 19.45
C ILE A 267 -3.84 4.71 20.90
N ALA A 268 -2.89 3.82 21.16
CA ALA A 268 -2.39 3.60 22.51
C ALA A 268 -1.82 4.90 23.10
N GLY A 269 -1.08 5.68 22.30
CA GLY A 269 -0.61 7.01 22.69
C GLY A 269 -1.76 7.97 23.06
N GLN A 270 -2.86 7.99 22.30
CA GLN A 270 -4.04 8.79 22.65
C GLN A 270 -4.72 8.31 23.94
N VAL A 271 -4.82 6.99 24.15
CA VAL A 271 -5.40 6.40 25.36
C VAL A 271 -4.59 6.76 26.60
N THR A 272 -3.26 6.77 26.51
CA THR A 272 -2.40 7.20 27.62
C THR A 272 -2.64 8.66 28.00
N GLU A 273 -2.82 9.55 27.04
CA GLU A 273 -3.17 10.94 27.31
C GLU A 273 -4.59 11.08 27.89
N LEU A 274 -5.55 10.29 27.42
CA LEU A 274 -6.90 10.23 27.97
C LEU A 274 -6.90 9.77 29.44
N LYS A 275 -6.07 8.77 29.79
CA LYS A 275 -5.89 8.33 31.19
C LYS A 275 -5.38 9.45 32.08
N LYS A 276 -4.45 10.28 31.61
CA LYS A 276 -3.97 11.46 32.37
C LYS A 276 -5.10 12.47 32.63
N LEU A 277 -5.97 12.68 31.65
CA LEU A 277 -7.15 13.56 31.80
C LEU A 277 -8.17 12.99 32.78
N ALA A 278 -8.38 11.67 32.77
CA ALA A 278 -9.25 10.98 33.73
C ALA A 278 -8.68 11.06 35.16
N GLU A 279 -7.37 10.85 35.36
CA GLU A 279 -6.73 10.98 36.66
C GLU A 279 -6.84 12.41 37.21
N ALA A 280 -6.60 13.42 36.38
CA ALA A 280 -6.72 14.83 36.77
C ALA A 280 -8.14 15.23 37.24
N ASN A 281 -9.17 14.49 36.79
CA ASN A 281 -10.57 14.72 37.15
C ASN A 281 -11.16 13.60 38.03
N LYS A 282 -10.33 12.71 38.60
CA LYS A 282 -10.74 11.46 39.27
C LYS A 282 -11.82 11.66 40.33
N GLU A 283 -11.65 12.61 41.24
CA GLU A 283 -12.61 12.89 42.31
C GLU A 283 -13.96 13.38 41.78
N VAL A 284 -13.93 14.27 40.78
CA VAL A 284 -15.15 14.82 40.15
C VAL A 284 -15.88 13.70 39.40
N LEU A 285 -15.16 12.87 38.63
CA LEU A 285 -15.72 11.75 37.88
C LEU A 285 -16.31 10.67 38.81
N LEU A 286 -15.68 10.39 39.94
CA LEU A 286 -16.24 9.51 40.99
C LEU A 286 -17.54 10.06 41.58
N SER A 287 -17.58 11.37 41.85
CA SER A 287 -18.79 12.03 42.36
C SER A 287 -19.93 11.99 41.34
N LEU A 288 -19.64 12.24 40.06
CA LEU A 288 -20.58 12.13 38.95
C LEU A 288 -21.11 10.70 38.80
N ARG A 289 -20.22 9.69 38.86
CA ARG A 289 -20.58 8.27 38.73
C ARG A 289 -21.47 7.76 39.86
N THR A 290 -21.34 8.31 41.07
CA THR A 290 -22.12 7.88 42.25
C THR A 290 -23.40 8.68 42.47
N ASN A 291 -23.52 9.88 41.90
CA ASN A 291 -24.68 10.76 42.04
C ASN A 291 -25.39 11.03 40.70
N PHE A 292 -25.37 10.04 39.79
CA PHE A 292 -25.99 10.15 38.46
C PHE A 292 -27.52 10.37 38.51
N ASP A 293 -28.14 10.06 39.64
CA ASP A 293 -29.57 10.19 39.94
C ASP A 293 -29.97 11.58 40.46
N LYS A 294 -28.99 12.48 40.72
CA LYS A 294 -29.22 13.83 41.28
C LYS A 294 -28.83 14.93 40.29
N PRO A 295 -29.79 15.51 39.52
CA PRO A 295 -29.50 16.47 38.45
C PRO A 295 -28.76 17.74 38.91
N GLU A 296 -29.09 18.28 40.09
CA GLU A 296 -28.45 19.50 40.60
C GLU A 296 -26.98 19.26 40.94
N VAL A 297 -26.67 18.14 41.60
CA VAL A 297 -25.30 17.74 41.93
C VAL A 297 -24.51 17.46 40.65
N MET A 298 -25.11 16.79 39.66
CA MET A 298 -24.48 16.55 38.35
C MET A 298 -24.11 17.86 37.65
N LYS A 299 -25.02 18.85 37.63
CA LYS A 299 -24.78 20.14 36.99
C LYS A 299 -23.66 20.93 37.66
N GLU A 300 -23.56 20.87 38.99
CA GLU A 300 -22.48 21.52 39.73
C GLU A 300 -21.13 20.83 39.51
N GLN A 301 -21.08 19.50 39.56
CA GLN A 301 -19.85 18.74 39.37
C GLN A 301 -19.36 18.80 37.92
N PHE A 302 -20.26 18.83 36.93
CA PHE A 302 -19.89 18.97 35.52
C PHE A 302 -19.11 20.27 35.25
N LYS A 303 -19.48 21.38 35.90
CA LYS A 303 -18.77 22.67 35.77
C LYS A 303 -17.33 22.63 36.30
N LYS A 304 -17.00 21.65 37.14
CA LYS A 304 -15.64 21.48 37.70
C LYS A 304 -14.74 20.63 36.81
N LEU A 305 -15.29 19.96 35.79
CA LEU A 305 -14.49 19.20 34.84
C LEU A 305 -13.57 20.12 34.05
N GLN A 306 -12.31 19.73 33.95
CA GLN A 306 -11.30 20.44 33.19
C GLN A 306 -10.98 19.70 31.89
N ASN A 307 -10.67 20.46 30.84
CA ASN A 307 -10.20 19.93 29.55
C ASN A 307 -11.16 18.95 28.86
N VAL A 308 -12.48 19.18 28.97
CA VAL A 308 -13.52 18.34 28.32
C VAL A 308 -13.33 18.29 26.80
N ASP A 309 -13.00 19.42 26.17
CA ASP A 309 -12.75 19.49 24.73
C ASP A 309 -11.57 18.61 24.29
N ASN A 310 -10.52 18.51 25.12
CA ASN A 310 -9.38 17.64 24.84
C ASN A 310 -9.78 16.16 24.91
N VAL A 311 -10.69 15.77 25.81
CA VAL A 311 -11.21 14.40 25.86
C VAL A 311 -11.97 14.07 24.57
N LEU A 312 -12.88 14.96 24.16
CA LEU A 312 -13.66 14.81 22.92
C LEU A 312 -12.76 14.76 21.68
N GLN A 313 -11.78 15.65 21.59
CA GLN A 313 -10.82 15.68 20.48
C GLN A 313 -10.03 14.38 20.38
N ARG A 314 -9.48 13.89 21.49
CA ARG A 314 -8.69 12.65 21.51
C ARG A 314 -9.52 11.41 21.21
N MET A 315 -10.73 11.31 21.77
CA MET A 315 -11.66 10.22 21.46
C MET A 315 -12.08 10.24 19.98
N THR A 316 -12.25 11.44 19.40
CA THR A 316 -12.53 11.60 17.97
C THR A 316 -11.35 11.12 17.11
N ILE A 317 -10.11 11.46 17.48
CA ILE A 317 -8.90 10.96 16.80
C ILE A 317 -8.83 9.43 16.86
N VAL A 318 -9.11 8.81 18.02
CA VAL A 318 -9.17 7.35 18.15
C VAL A 318 -10.22 6.75 17.21
N GLY A 319 -11.44 7.32 17.18
CA GLY A 319 -12.51 6.86 16.29
C GLY A 319 -12.16 6.98 14.80
N VAL A 320 -11.48 8.06 14.42
CA VAL A 320 -10.97 8.28 13.05
C VAL A 320 -9.97 7.20 12.66
N ILE A 321 -8.97 6.91 13.51
CA ILE A 321 -7.94 5.92 13.23
C ILE A 321 -8.58 4.52 13.11
N LEU A 322 -9.54 4.19 13.99
CA LEU A 322 -10.29 2.94 13.91
C LEU A 322 -11.13 2.83 12.63
N SER A 323 -11.72 3.94 12.17
CA SER A 323 -12.48 3.98 10.91
C SER A 323 -11.59 3.73 9.70
N PHE A 324 -10.39 4.34 9.66
CA PHE A 324 -9.41 4.06 8.62
C PHE A 324 -8.94 2.61 8.64
N ARG A 325 -8.67 2.06 9.83
CA ARG A 325 -8.34 0.64 10.01
C ARG A 325 -9.45 -0.26 9.48
N GLU A 326 -10.71 0.03 9.76
CA GLU A 326 -11.83 -0.79 9.30
C GLU A 326 -11.89 -0.85 7.77
N LEU A 327 -11.71 0.28 7.09
CA LEU A 327 -11.62 0.32 5.63
C LEU A 327 -10.43 -0.51 5.10
N ALA A 328 -9.26 -0.35 5.72
CA ALA A 328 -8.04 -1.07 5.37
C ALA A 328 -8.22 -2.60 5.54
N GLN A 329 -8.76 -3.05 6.67
CA GLN A 329 -8.98 -4.48 6.94
C GLN A 329 -10.08 -5.07 6.05
N SER A 330 -11.18 -4.35 5.82
CA SER A 330 -12.21 -4.78 4.87
C SER A 330 -11.64 -4.94 3.46
N SER A 331 -10.78 -4.02 3.04
CA SER A 331 -10.13 -4.09 1.73
C SER A 331 -9.14 -5.25 1.62
N LEU A 332 -8.42 -5.56 2.71
CA LEU A 332 -7.56 -6.73 2.80
C LEU A 332 -8.36 -8.04 2.67
N THR A 333 -9.49 -8.15 3.38
CA THR A 333 -10.35 -9.34 3.29
C THR A 333 -10.84 -9.56 1.86
N ASP A 334 -11.28 -8.51 1.15
CA ASP A 334 -11.71 -8.61 -0.25
C ASP A 334 -10.61 -9.11 -1.19
N VAL A 335 -9.35 -8.74 -0.92
CA VAL A 335 -8.19 -9.19 -1.71
C VAL A 335 -7.83 -10.64 -1.37
N ILE A 336 -7.81 -10.99 -0.08
CA ILE A 336 -7.53 -12.34 0.41
C ILE A 336 -8.58 -13.33 -0.10
N GLU A 337 -9.86 -12.96 -0.09
CA GLU A 337 -10.96 -13.79 -0.60
C GLU A 337 -10.74 -14.16 -2.07
N LYS A 338 -10.27 -13.22 -2.89
CA LYS A 338 -9.97 -13.47 -4.30
C LYS A 338 -8.69 -14.28 -4.52
N ARG A 339 -7.67 -14.06 -3.70
CA ARG A 339 -6.33 -14.65 -3.91
C ARG A 339 -6.15 -16.02 -3.27
N ILE A 340 -6.68 -16.23 -2.06
CA ILE A 340 -6.53 -17.45 -1.27
C ILE A 340 -7.87 -17.88 -0.60
N PRO A 341 -8.94 -18.09 -1.39
CA PRO A 341 -10.29 -18.37 -0.88
C PRO A 341 -10.35 -19.58 0.06
N PHE A 342 -9.60 -20.65 -0.24
CA PHE A 342 -9.58 -21.87 0.57
C PHE A 342 -9.00 -21.63 1.97
N LEU A 343 -7.94 -20.83 2.07
CA LEU A 343 -7.33 -20.50 3.35
C LEU A 343 -8.26 -19.60 4.17
N LEU A 344 -8.86 -18.59 3.53
CA LEU A 344 -9.82 -17.71 4.19
C LEU A 344 -11.04 -18.48 4.72
N SER A 345 -11.60 -19.39 3.91
CA SER A 345 -12.72 -20.24 4.34
C SER A 345 -12.38 -21.05 5.58
N SER A 346 -11.18 -21.64 5.64
CA SER A 346 -10.72 -22.38 6.83
C SER A 346 -10.55 -21.49 8.04
N ILE A 347 -10.04 -20.26 7.88
CA ILE A 347 -9.93 -19.29 8.99
C ILE A 347 -11.32 -18.91 9.51
N ILE A 348 -12.27 -18.64 8.62
CA ILE A 348 -13.65 -18.27 8.98
C ILE A 348 -14.31 -19.43 9.75
N ASP A 349 -14.18 -20.65 9.24
CA ASP A 349 -14.73 -21.84 9.89
C ASP A 349 -14.13 -22.04 11.29
N PHE A 350 -12.81 -21.94 11.41
CA PHE A 350 -12.11 -22.10 12.69
C PHE A 350 -12.51 -21.02 13.71
N LYS A 351 -12.70 -19.79 13.24
CA LYS A 351 -13.16 -18.66 14.06
C LYS A 351 -14.59 -18.87 14.58
N HIS A 352 -15.48 -19.45 13.78
CA HIS A 352 -16.88 -19.67 14.15
C HIS A 352 -17.08 -20.83 15.14
N HIS A 353 -16.24 -21.86 15.05
CA HIS A 353 -16.44 -23.11 15.79
C HIS A 353 -15.51 -23.29 17.01
N LEU A 354 -14.92 -22.22 17.55
CA LEU A 354 -14.03 -22.29 18.72
C LEU A 354 -14.75 -22.82 19.98
N PRO A 355 -14.41 -24.01 20.47
CA PRO A 355 -14.94 -24.51 21.73
C PRO A 355 -14.21 -23.81 22.88
N SER A 356 -14.95 -23.12 23.75
CA SER A 356 -14.46 -22.39 24.95
C SER A 356 -13.94 -20.96 24.74
N GLY A 357 -14.14 -20.35 23.56
CA GLY A 357 -13.55 -19.04 23.22
C GLY A 357 -12.07 -19.14 22.85
N ASP A 358 -11.37 -18.01 22.77
CA ASP A 358 -9.96 -17.93 22.34
C ASP A 358 -9.04 -17.47 23.50
N PRO A 359 -8.73 -18.35 24.47
CA PRO A 359 -7.99 -17.98 25.68
C PRO A 359 -6.54 -17.54 25.39
N MET A 360 -5.92 -18.07 24.33
CA MET A 360 -4.57 -17.71 23.91
C MET A 360 -4.54 -16.55 22.89
N LYS A 361 -5.70 -16.05 22.46
CA LYS A 361 -5.87 -14.99 21.44
C LYS A 361 -5.25 -15.30 20.07
N ILE A 362 -4.89 -16.56 19.82
CA ILE A 362 -4.18 -16.98 18.61
C ILE A 362 -5.12 -16.93 17.41
N VAL A 363 -6.36 -17.37 17.58
CA VAL A 363 -7.32 -17.41 16.47
C VAL A 363 -7.79 -16.01 16.11
N SER A 364 -7.93 -15.15 17.12
CA SER A 364 -8.24 -13.74 16.94
C SER A 364 -7.11 -13.02 16.21
N GLU A 365 -5.84 -13.32 16.51
CA GLU A 365 -4.69 -12.77 15.79
C GLU A 365 -4.64 -13.26 14.33
N MET A 366 -4.84 -14.57 14.11
CA MET A 366 -4.91 -15.14 12.75
C MET A 366 -6.05 -14.52 11.94
N ALA A 367 -7.24 -14.39 12.53
CA ALA A 367 -8.40 -13.78 11.90
C ALA A 367 -8.15 -12.30 11.58
N ALA A 368 -7.55 -11.55 12.51
CA ALA A 368 -7.20 -10.15 12.29
C ALA A 368 -6.14 -9.99 11.18
N ALA A 369 -5.17 -10.90 11.07
CA ALA A 369 -4.19 -10.91 9.99
C ALA A 369 -4.82 -11.18 8.60
N ALA A 370 -5.99 -11.84 8.57
CA ALA A 370 -6.80 -12.03 7.36
C ALA A 370 -7.83 -10.89 7.12
N GLY A 371 -7.79 -9.83 7.92
CA GLY A 371 -8.71 -8.70 7.85
C GLY A 371 -10.10 -8.93 8.44
N LEU A 372 -10.34 -10.10 9.05
CA LEU A 372 -11.63 -10.41 9.65
C LEU A 372 -11.84 -9.61 10.94
N GLN A 373 -13.03 -9.04 11.09
CA GLN A 373 -13.38 -8.27 12.30
C GLN A 373 -13.46 -9.16 13.54
N CYS A 374 -12.68 -8.85 14.57
CA CYS A 374 -12.70 -9.55 15.86
C CYS A 374 -13.49 -8.75 16.89
N LYS A 375 -14.23 -9.41 17.79
CA LYS A 375 -14.96 -8.74 18.89
C LYS A 375 -14.02 -7.98 19.82
N ILE A 376 -12.85 -8.56 20.08
CA ILE A 376 -11.75 -7.92 20.80
C ILE A 376 -10.59 -7.88 19.83
N ASP A 377 -10.05 -6.68 19.58
CA ASP A 377 -8.90 -6.52 18.72
C ASP A 377 -7.62 -6.98 19.43
N PRO A 378 -6.94 -8.04 18.95
CA PRO A 378 -5.71 -8.53 19.55
C PRO A 378 -4.56 -7.53 19.42
N THR A 379 -4.44 -6.84 18.28
CA THR A 379 -3.39 -5.85 18.02
C THR A 379 -3.55 -4.64 18.93
N LEU A 380 -4.78 -4.13 19.07
CA LEU A 380 -5.06 -3.03 20.00
C LEU A 380 -4.77 -3.43 21.45
N THR A 381 -5.19 -4.63 21.85
CA THR A 381 -4.93 -5.12 23.21
C THR A 381 -3.43 -5.19 23.50
N ASN A 382 -2.63 -5.69 22.55
CA ASN A 382 -1.19 -5.78 22.70
C ASN A 382 -0.55 -4.39 22.74
N ALA A 383 -0.97 -3.45 21.89
CA ALA A 383 -0.46 -2.08 21.89
C ALA A 383 -0.73 -1.36 23.22
N LEU A 384 -1.92 -1.52 23.79
CA LEU A 384 -2.29 -0.94 25.10
C LEU A 384 -1.47 -1.55 26.25
N LYS A 385 -1.23 -2.88 26.22
CA LYS A 385 -0.38 -3.55 27.22
C LYS A 385 1.08 -3.13 27.15
N MET A 386 1.61 -2.88 25.94
CA MET A 386 3.01 -2.46 25.79
C MET A 386 3.28 -1.09 26.43
N GLN A 387 2.28 -0.20 26.50
CA GLN A 387 2.46 1.10 27.16
C GLN A 387 2.40 1.03 28.69
N LYS A 388 1.81 -0.03 29.27
CA LYS A 388 1.81 -0.26 30.72
C LYS A 388 1.67 -1.76 31.02
N PRO A 389 2.77 -2.48 31.29
CA PRO A 389 2.74 -3.92 31.51
C PRO A 389 2.08 -4.33 32.84
N ASP A 390 2.05 -3.42 33.83
CA ASP A 390 1.44 -3.67 35.14
C ASP A 390 0.04 -3.05 35.23
N VAL A 391 -0.98 -3.91 35.32
CA VAL A 391 -2.38 -3.51 35.54
C VAL A 391 -2.62 -3.47 37.05
N GLU A 392 -2.46 -2.30 37.64
CA GLU A 392 -2.83 -2.06 39.04
C GLU A 392 -4.34 -1.83 39.19
N LEU A 393 -4.89 -2.07 40.38
CA LEU A 393 -6.31 -1.82 40.70
C LEU A 393 -6.76 -0.38 40.41
N GLU A 394 -5.87 0.59 40.58
CA GLU A 394 -6.13 1.99 40.22
C GLU A 394 -6.30 2.19 38.71
N ASP A 395 -5.64 1.37 37.88
CA ASP A 395 -5.76 1.44 36.41
C ASP A 395 -7.15 0.96 35.95
N HIS A 396 -7.74 -0.03 36.62
CA HIS A 396 -9.11 -0.46 36.32
C HIS A 396 -10.14 0.63 36.66
N LEU A 397 -9.96 1.32 37.79
CA LEU A 397 -10.83 2.43 38.15
C LEU A 397 -10.75 3.56 37.12
N LEU A 398 -9.55 3.92 36.67
CA LEU A 398 -9.36 4.95 35.66
C LEU A 398 -10.02 4.60 34.33
N VAL A 399 -9.91 3.34 33.90
CA VAL A 399 -10.61 2.86 32.69
C VAL A 399 -12.13 2.92 32.85
N CYS A 400 -12.67 2.76 34.06
CA CYS A 400 -14.11 2.93 34.29
C CYS A 400 -14.58 4.40 34.38
N LEU A 401 -13.66 5.33 34.63
CA LEU A 401 -13.95 6.77 34.73
C LEU A 401 -13.78 7.49 33.39
N LEU A 402 -12.98 6.92 32.49
CA LEU A 402 -12.92 7.27 31.07
C LEU A 402 -14.15 6.72 30.34
#